data_AF-A0A6M4FRW2-F1
#
_entry.id   AF-A0A6M4FRW2-F1
#
_cell.length_a   1.000
_cell.length_b   1.000
_cell.length_c   1.000
_cell.angle_alpha   90.00
_cell.angle_beta   90.00
_cell.angle_gamma   90.00
#
_symmetry.space_group_name_H-M   'P 1'
#
loop_
_entity.id
_entity.type
_entity.pdbx_description
1 polymer ?
#
loop_
_entity_poly.entity_id
_entity_poly.type
_entity_poly.pdbx_seq_one_letter_code
_entity_poly.pdbx_strand_id
1 'polypeptide(L)' 'MRVEVNQLLYDPRDPICFYILSESAGRLYAFVQCIDRGMDLKAHYRARYWGEYSHDDPDGSIRLILTHGGKWPGLPLD' A
#
# COMPACT_ATOMS: atom_id res chain seq x y z
N MET A 1 1.16 -12.53 4.29
CA MET A 1 1.83 -11.26 3.95
C MET A 1 1.58 -10.25 5.06
N ARG A 2 2.65 -9.74 5.68
CA ARG A 2 2.62 -8.54 6.54
C ARG A 2 3.88 -7.75 6.20
N VAL A 3 3.72 -6.49 5.78
CA VAL A 3 4.82 -5.68 5.25
C VAL A 3 4.96 -4.42 6.08
N GLU A 4 6.18 -4.16 6.53
CA GLU A 4 6.50 -3.02 7.39
C GLU A 4 7.68 -2.25 6.78
N VAL A 5 7.48 -0.94 6.56
CA VAL A 5 8.45 -0.03 5.94
C VAL A 5 8.38 1.31 6.69
N ASN A 6 9.41 1.62 7.48
CA ASN A 6 9.42 2.80 8.35
C ASN A 6 8.14 2.86 9.23
N GLN A 7 7.41 3.98 9.20
CA GLN A 7 6.14 4.15 9.90
C GLN A 7 4.97 3.42 9.24
N LEU A 8 5.11 2.95 8.00
CA LEU A 8 4.05 2.31 7.23
C LEU A 8 3.93 0.82 7.56
N LEU A 9 2.70 0.35 7.67
CA LEU A 9 2.36 -1.05 7.91
C LEU A 9 1.20 -1.46 6.99
N TYR A 10 1.42 -2.52 6.23
CA TYR A 10 0.37 -3.28 5.58
C TYR A 10 0.19 -4.62 6.30
N ASP A 11 -0.99 -4.84 6.89
CA ASP A 11 -1.39 -6.10 7.52
C ASP A 11 -2.81 -6.45 7.06
N PRO A 12 -3.01 -7.49 6.23
CA PRO A 12 -4.33 -7.84 5.68
C PRO A 12 -5.33 -8.32 6.75
N ARG A 13 -4.88 -8.51 8.00
CA ARG A 13 -5.77 -8.77 9.15
C ARG A 13 -6.42 -7.50 9.68
N ASP A 14 -5.86 -6.33 9.35
CA ASP A 14 -6.45 -5.04 9.68
C ASP A 14 -7.42 -4.62 8.56
N PRO A 15 -8.69 -4.31 8.86
CA PRO A 15 -9.69 -3.97 7.85
C PRO A 15 -9.39 -2.69 7.06
N ILE A 16 -8.47 -1.83 7.54
CA ILE A 16 -8.07 -0.66 6.74
C ILE A 16 -7.05 -1.01 5.66
N CYS A 17 -6.35 -2.14 5.77
CA CYS A 17 -5.33 -2.56 4.84
C CYS A 17 -5.93 -3.39 3.71
N PHE A 18 -5.89 -2.86 2.50
CA PHE A 18 -6.28 -3.60 1.30
C PHE A 18 -5.47 -3.10 0.11
N TYR A 19 -5.48 -3.85 -0.97
CA TYR A 19 -5.04 -3.33 -2.26
C TYR A 19 -5.99 -3.78 -3.36
N ILE A 20 -6.07 -2.98 -4.40
CA ILE A 20 -6.77 -3.32 -5.64
C ILE A 20 -5.73 -3.43 -6.75
N LEU A 21 -5.93 -4.41 -7.64
CA LEU A 21 -5.07 -4.63 -8.79
C LEU A 21 -5.72 -4.01 -10.03
N SER A 22 -4.93 -3.36 -10.86
CA SER A 22 -5.36 -2.80 -12.13
C SER A 22 -4.28 -3.01 -13.18
N GLU A 23 -4.68 -3.52 -14.34
CA GLU A 23 -3.77 -3.71 -15.47
C GLU A 23 -3.83 -2.50 -16.40
N SER A 24 -2.66 -2.02 -16.85
CA SER A 24 -2.54 -0.95 -17.83
C SER A 24 -1.30 -1.15 -18.68
N ALA A 25 -1.45 -1.02 -20.00
CA ALA A 25 -0.36 -1.16 -20.97
C ALA A 25 0.50 -2.43 -20.78
N GLY A 26 -0.13 -3.57 -20.47
CA GLY A 26 0.53 -4.85 -20.28
C GLY A 26 1.34 -4.97 -18.98
N ARG A 27 1.14 -4.06 -18.02
CA ARG A 27 1.71 -4.13 -16.67
C ARG A 27 0.62 -4.15 -15.63
N LEU A 28 0.84 -4.88 -14.56
CA LEU A 28 -0.07 -4.96 -13.43
C LEU A 28 0.39 -4.00 -12.33
N TYR A 29 -0.55 -3.22 -11.79
CA TYR A 29 -0.30 -2.26 -10.73
C TYR A 29 -1.17 -2.59 -9.52
N ALA A 30 -0.65 -2.34 -8.32
CA ALA A 30 -1.42 -2.38 -7.09
C ALA A 30 -1.60 -0.96 -6.55
N PHE A 31 -2.83 -0.65 -6.12
CA PHE A 31 -3.18 0.54 -5.37
C PHE A 31 -3.44 0.11 -3.93
N VAL A 32 -2.48 0.39 -3.05
CA VAL A 32 -2.37 -0.12 -1.69
C VAL A 32 -2.87 0.93 -0.71
N GLN A 33 -3.83 0.57 0.14
CA GLN A 33 -4.13 1.27 1.38
C GLN A 33 -3.46 0.54 2.55
N CYS A 34 -2.77 1.30 3.41
CA CYS A 34 -2.01 0.80 4.55
C CYS A 34 -2.16 1.74 5.75
N ILE A 35 -1.62 1.34 6.90
CA ILE A 35 -1.56 2.13 8.12
C ILE A 35 -0.29 2.98 8.11
N ASP A 36 -0.41 4.28 8.26
CA ASP A 36 0.66 5.15 8.71
C ASP A 36 0.58 5.28 10.23
N ARG A 37 1.61 4.78 10.92
CA ARG A 37 1.69 4.75 12.37
C ARG A 37 2.31 6.00 12.98
N GLY A 38 2.65 7.00 12.17
CA GLY A 38 3.31 8.22 12.61
C GLY A 38 4.74 7.97 13.13
N MET A 39 5.42 9.03 13.53
CA MET A 39 6.81 8.96 13.97
C MET A 39 7.00 8.17 15.28
N ASP A 40 5.96 8.07 16.12
CA ASP A 40 5.99 7.33 17.38
C ASP A 40 5.47 5.88 17.25
N LEU A 41 5.09 5.47 16.04
CA LEU A 41 4.55 4.16 15.69
C LEU A 41 3.24 3.79 16.40
N LYS A 42 2.49 4.77 16.92
CA LYS A 42 1.23 4.54 17.65
C LYS A 42 -0.02 5.00 16.91
N ALA A 43 0.12 5.80 15.87
CA ALA A 43 -1.02 6.26 15.09
C ALA A 43 -1.66 5.12 14.28
N HIS A 44 -2.87 5.36 13.79
CA HIS A 44 -3.59 4.45 12.93
C HIS A 44 -4.24 5.24 11.79
N TYR A 45 -3.41 5.91 11.00
CA TYR A 45 -3.87 6.74 9.89
C TYR A 45 -3.90 5.97 8.58
N ARG A 46 -4.81 6.32 7.68
CA ARG A 46 -4.84 5.74 6.33
C ARG A 46 -3.79 6.42 5.46
N ALA A 47 -2.91 5.64 4.85
CA ALA A 47 -2.03 6.09 3.78
C ALA A 47 -2.23 5.24 2.54
N ARG A 48 -2.05 5.85 1.36
CA ARG A 48 -2.33 5.21 0.07
C ARG A 48 -1.19 5.42 -0.91
N TYR A 49 -0.76 4.34 -1.53
CA TYR A 49 0.34 4.30 -2.47
C TYR A 49 -0.04 3.44 -3.68
N TRP A 50 0.69 3.59 -4.78
CA TRP A 50 0.54 2.73 -5.94
C TRP A 50 1.87 2.47 -6.63
N GLY A 51 1.95 1.34 -7.34
CA GLY A 51 3.11 0.98 -8.15
C GLY A 51 2.93 -0.40 -8.79
N GLU A 52 3.96 -0.87 -9.50
CA GLU A 52 3.93 -2.17 -10.19
C GLU A 52 3.79 -3.34 -9.20
N TYR A 53 3.11 -4.39 -9.63
CA TYR A 53 2.81 -5.57 -8.83
C TYR A 53 3.10 -6.85 -9.61
N SER A 54 3.75 -7.81 -8.95
CA SER A 54 3.99 -9.16 -9.45
C SER A 54 3.28 -10.20 -8.60
N HIS A 55 2.58 -11.13 -9.25
CA HIS A 55 2.00 -12.30 -8.57
C HIS A 55 3.07 -13.29 -8.07
N ASP A 56 4.25 -13.28 -8.67
CA ASP A 56 5.37 -14.15 -8.29
C ASP A 56 6.05 -13.67 -6.99
N ASP A 57 5.94 -12.37 -6.67
CA ASP A 57 6.47 -11.77 -5.44
C ASP A 57 5.52 -10.67 -4.90
N PRO A 58 4.39 -11.07 -4.27
CA PRO A 58 3.41 -10.13 -3.74
C PRO A 58 3.97 -9.29 -2.58
N ASP A 59 4.68 -9.93 -1.63
CA ASP A 59 5.27 -9.26 -0.46
C ASP A 59 6.35 -8.24 -0.87
N GLY A 60 7.22 -8.59 -1.84
CA GLY A 60 8.20 -7.68 -2.39
C GLY A 60 7.57 -6.53 -3.17
N SER A 61 6.51 -6.80 -3.94
CA SER A 61 5.75 -5.76 -4.66
C SER A 61 5.17 -4.73 -3.69
N ILE A 62 4.46 -5.18 -2.64
CA ILE A 62 3.90 -4.27 -1.63
C ILE A 62 5.01 -3.49 -0.91
N ARG A 63 6.13 -4.13 -0.56
CA ARG A 63 7.28 -3.44 0.06
C ARG A 63 7.85 -2.35 -0.84
N LEU A 64 8.04 -2.62 -2.13
CA LEU A 64 8.52 -1.64 -3.11
C LEU A 64 7.55 -0.47 -3.25
N ILE A 65 6.24 -0.74 -3.30
CA ILE A 65 5.21 0.30 -3.37
C ILE A 65 5.21 1.19 -2.13
N LEU A 66 5.33 0.62 -0.92
CA LEU A 66 5.39 1.43 0.30
C LEU A 66 6.70 2.24 0.42
N THR A 67 7.77 1.80 -0.24
CA THR A 67 9.08 2.47 -0.19
C THR A 67 9.23 3.55 -1.26
N HIS A 68 8.76 3.28 -2.48
CA HIS A 68 9.05 4.08 -3.68
C HIS A 68 7.80 4.42 -4.52
N GLY A 69 6.64 3.90 -4.15
CA GLY A 69 5.41 4.08 -4.92
C GLY A 69 4.92 5.53 -4.94
N GLY A 70 4.11 5.84 -5.96
CA GLY A 70 3.43 7.12 -6.06
C GLY A 70 2.38 7.26 -4.97
N LYS A 71 2.20 8.46 -4.43
CA LYS A 71 1.06 8.74 -3.55
C LYS A 71 -0.24 8.68 -4.35
N TRP A 72 -1.20 7.92 -3.85
CA TRP A 72 -2.55 7.90 -4.38
C TRP A 72 -3.40 8.87 -3.54
N PRO A 73 -3.84 10.02 -4.09
CA PRO A 73 -4.61 10.98 -3.32
C PRO A 73 -5.94 10.36 -2.84
N GLY A 74 -6.39 10.81 -1.67
CA GLY A 74 -7.78 10.62 -1.28
C GLY A 74 -8.66 11.41 -2.24
N LEU A 75 -9.42 10.73 -3.09
CA LEU A 75 -10.51 11.40 -3.79
C LEU A 75 -11.49 11.95 -2.75
N PRO A 76 -12.03 13.16 -2.93
CA PRO A 76 -13.09 13.66 -2.06
C PRO A 76 -14.22 12.63 -2.04
N LEU A 77 -14.80 12.43 -0.86
CA LEU A 77 -16.07 11.74 -0.75
C LEU A 77 -17.12 12.75 -1.23
N ASP A 78 -17.82 12.45 -2.31
CA ASP A 78 -19.03 13.17 -2.71
C ASP A 78 -20.11 13.10 -1.62
#